data_AF-A0A0C1DC85-F1
#
_entry.id   AF-A0A0C1DC85-F1
#
_cell.length_a   1.000
_cell.length_b   1.000
_cell.length_c   1.000
_cell.angle_alpha   90.00
_cell.angle_beta   90.00
_cell.angle_gamma   90.00
#
_symmetry.space_group_name_H-M   'P 1'
#
loop_
_entity.id
_entity.type
_entity.pdbx_description
1 polymer ?
#
loop_
_entity_poly.entity_id
_entity_poly.type
_entity_poly.pdbx_seq_one_letter_code
_entity_poly.pdbx_strand_id
1 'polypeptide(L)'
;MKKTTILLMAGFLLMFGCKKNKIAEDLNTSTLKSTKKASIAQNLSFSSDRTYNLNVVYFIPNDLDTLAGYQTNLSDIMLYAQQWFKDEMTRNGYTNKTFGLYKDGANVRISVVRGAQPSSYYGRNGGLMATEINTYFAANPTENSSTHTLVLTPPYGYNPDGSLIEGPYGGSGHWCYAIYYDGMHLNHKGAAGTEGDRWTLYVGGMIHELGHAFNLPHDKQKVSETNTIGKALMYLGNYTLGKTPTILTAADAAIMDRASVFNTDAGSYYGAVTNSISRIWANYDALTGAMVVSGKFSASNPVTAVAYYNDPNVNNEGVGTNKDYNAITWKSGIIGTDSFYVSMPINELEYKTSATPYEMKLKFVHANGSRTDFLYTYNFNASNVPVLDFGYKTNYLSRTGWTIASSSATQSGNPATAVLDGNTTTFWHSRWSTNPVSYPHNLVIDMGAVKAVNGIAWKHREGSTRRAVKTVEILGSTDGVNFTSYGTFTLSNSNDGMNYINLGGTKNIRYFKANMINAWDGTQFAAIAELYAY
;
A
#
# COMPACT_ATOMS: atom_id res chain seq x y z
N MET A 1 19.44 -22.11 49.45
CA MET A 1 19.65 -22.01 47.99
C MET A 1 18.51 -22.72 47.29
N LYS A 2 17.48 -22.00 46.86
CA LYS A 2 16.36 -22.53 46.07
C LYS A 2 16.51 -21.97 44.65
N LYS A 3 16.63 -22.87 43.66
CA LYS A 3 16.68 -22.53 42.23
C LYS A 3 15.25 -22.23 41.77
N THR A 4 15.01 -21.02 41.29
CA THR A 4 13.75 -20.62 40.69
C THR A 4 13.87 -20.83 39.18
N THR A 5 13.19 -21.85 38.66
CA THR A 5 13.07 -22.10 37.22
C THR A 5 12.02 -21.14 36.65
N ILE A 6 12.44 -20.19 35.82
CA ILE A 6 11.52 -19.32 35.06
C ILE A 6 11.05 -20.11 33.84
N LEU A 7 9.77 -20.47 33.83
CA LEU A 7 9.10 -21.10 32.70
C LEU A 7 8.73 -19.98 31.70
N LEU A 8 9.48 -19.88 30.59
CA LEU A 8 9.06 -19.07 29.45
C LEU A 8 7.85 -19.76 28.78
N MET A 9 6.66 -19.18 28.97
CA MET A 9 5.47 -19.58 28.23
C MET A 9 5.54 -18.94 26.84
N ALA A 10 6.08 -19.69 25.88
CA ALA A 10 6.03 -19.34 24.46
C ALA A 10 4.57 -19.45 23.98
N GLY A 11 3.86 -18.33 23.93
CA GLY A 11 2.54 -18.24 23.32
C GLY A 11 2.65 -18.43 21.81
N PHE A 12 2.34 -19.64 21.34
CA PHE A 12 2.15 -19.93 19.92
C PHE A 12 0.90 -19.18 19.42
N LEU A 13 1.09 -17.98 18.85
CA LEU A 13 0.04 -17.32 18.06
C LEU A 13 -0.09 -18.04 16.72
N LEU A 14 -1.09 -18.92 16.63
CA LEU A 14 -1.57 -19.44 15.35
C LEU A 14 -2.31 -18.31 14.63
N MET A 15 -1.59 -17.57 13.79
CA MET A 15 -2.18 -16.66 12.82
C MET A 15 -2.93 -17.49 11.77
N PHE A 16 -4.25 -17.58 11.89
CA PHE A 16 -5.10 -18.06 10.80
C PHE A 16 -5.17 -16.95 9.74
N GLY A 17 -4.20 -16.96 8.84
CA GLY A 17 -4.28 -16.19 7.60
C GLY A 17 -5.49 -16.62 6.79
N CYS A 18 -6.06 -15.69 6.01
CA CYS A 18 -7.10 -15.94 5.01
C CYS A 18 -6.73 -17.17 4.16
N LYS A 19 -7.38 -18.31 4.41
CA LYS A 19 -7.15 -19.55 3.65
C LYS A 19 -8.06 -19.62 2.43
N LYS A 20 -7.44 -19.85 1.26
CA LYS A 20 -8.11 -20.33 0.05
C LYS A 20 -8.61 -21.77 0.24
N ASN A 21 -9.76 -22.02 -0.40
CA ASN A 21 -10.59 -23.21 -0.52
C ASN A 21 -9.91 -24.59 -0.45
N LYS A 22 -10.56 -25.50 0.27
CA LYS A 22 -10.66 -26.93 -0.08
C LYS A 22 -12.12 -27.38 0.07
N ILE A 23 -12.61 -28.10 -0.93
CA ILE A 23 -13.98 -28.64 -1.08
C ILE A 23 -14.04 -30.06 -0.50
N ALA A 24 -15.10 -30.37 0.25
CA ALA A 24 -15.87 -31.64 0.30
C ALA A 24 -17.03 -31.42 1.30
N GLU A 25 -18.29 -31.36 0.86
CA GLU A 25 -19.31 -32.44 0.95
C GLU A 25 -19.31 -33.12 2.33
N ASP A 26 -20.34 -33.00 3.17
CA ASP A 26 -21.73 -33.44 2.93
C ASP A 26 -22.61 -32.84 4.06
N LEU A 27 -23.76 -32.19 3.77
CA LEU A 27 -24.69 -31.79 4.84
C LEU A 27 -26.17 -32.01 4.47
N ASN A 28 -26.71 -32.94 5.25
CA ASN A 28 -28.07 -33.45 5.28
C ASN A 28 -29.04 -32.35 5.74
N THR A 29 -30.11 -32.17 4.96
CA THR A 29 -31.12 -31.12 5.12
C THR A 29 -32.02 -31.38 6.33
N SER A 30 -32.14 -30.41 7.26
CA SER A 30 -33.33 -30.29 8.10
C SER A 30 -33.98 -28.92 7.91
N THR A 31 -35.20 -28.97 7.40
CA THR A 31 -36.03 -27.86 6.93
C THR A 31 -36.63 -27.06 8.09
N LEU A 32 -36.41 -25.74 8.10
CA LEU A 32 -37.27 -24.81 8.83
C LEU A 32 -38.12 -24.01 7.83
N LYS A 33 -39.44 -24.12 8.01
CA LYS A 33 -40.49 -23.47 7.23
C LYS A 33 -40.43 -21.95 7.48
N SER A 34 -40.24 -21.14 6.45
CA SER A 34 -40.47 -19.69 6.52
C SER A 34 -41.84 -19.34 5.94
N THR A 35 -42.62 -18.61 6.73
CA THR A 35 -43.85 -17.98 6.29
C THR A 35 -43.50 -16.68 5.56
N LYS A 36 -43.78 -16.63 4.25
CA LYS A 36 -43.73 -15.39 3.44
C LYS A 36 -44.48 -14.28 4.17
N LYS A 37 -43.77 -13.24 4.60
CA LYS A 37 -44.40 -11.96 4.97
C LYS A 37 -43.81 -10.84 4.12
N ALA A 38 -44.74 -10.06 3.59
CA ALA A 38 -44.56 -9.08 2.53
C ALA A 38 -43.56 -7.97 2.86
N SER A 39 -42.98 -7.42 1.79
CA SER A 39 -42.22 -6.18 1.76
C SER A 39 -42.97 -5.07 2.50
N ILE A 40 -42.40 -4.60 3.60
CA ILE A 40 -42.79 -3.32 4.18
C ILE A 40 -42.15 -2.25 3.30
N ALA A 41 -42.82 -1.87 2.22
CA ALA A 41 -42.58 -0.59 1.57
C ALA A 41 -43.17 0.49 2.49
N GLN A 42 -42.44 0.86 3.55
CA GLN A 42 -42.71 2.14 4.21
C GLN A 42 -42.28 3.24 3.24
N ASN A 43 -43.15 4.25 3.07
CA ASN A 43 -42.88 5.48 2.33
C ASN A 43 -41.78 6.29 3.03
N LEU A 44 -40.54 5.81 3.02
CA LEU A 44 -39.38 6.48 3.60
C LEU A 44 -38.69 7.29 2.49
N SER A 45 -38.67 8.60 2.66
CA SER A 45 -37.94 9.51 1.76
C SER A 45 -36.50 9.62 2.23
N PHE A 46 -35.62 8.76 1.72
CA PHE A 46 -34.19 8.82 2.03
C PHE A 46 -33.51 9.98 1.29
N SER A 47 -32.61 10.69 1.98
CA SER A 47 -31.80 11.79 1.43
C SER A 47 -30.35 11.69 1.89
N SER A 48 -29.46 12.40 1.21
CA SER A 48 -28.05 12.51 1.60
C SER A 48 -27.54 13.94 1.42
N ASP A 49 -26.51 14.30 2.18
CA ASP A 49 -25.77 15.56 2.09
C ASP A 49 -24.73 15.58 0.95
N ARG A 50 -24.60 14.49 0.19
CA ARG A 50 -23.59 14.35 -0.86
C ARG A 50 -24.03 13.46 -2.02
N THR A 51 -23.31 13.61 -3.12
CA THR A 51 -23.50 12.86 -4.36
C THR A 51 -23.18 11.37 -4.19
N TYR A 52 -21.98 11.05 -3.69
CA TYR A 52 -21.49 9.69 -3.59
C TYR A 52 -21.72 9.11 -2.19
N ASN A 53 -22.47 8.02 -2.10
CA ASN A 53 -22.78 7.37 -0.83
C ASN A 53 -22.41 5.90 -0.88
N LEU A 54 -22.11 5.31 0.28
CA LEU A 54 -22.00 3.86 0.39
C LEU A 54 -23.36 3.25 0.06
N ASN A 55 -23.40 2.36 -0.93
CA ASN A 55 -24.60 1.56 -1.20
C ASN A 55 -24.64 0.44 -0.15
N VAL A 56 -25.73 0.33 0.62
CA VAL A 56 -25.92 -0.74 1.60
C VAL A 56 -26.95 -1.71 1.07
N VAL A 57 -26.51 -2.94 0.78
CA VAL A 57 -27.33 -3.99 0.18
C VAL A 57 -27.49 -5.13 1.18
N TYR A 58 -28.73 -5.56 1.40
CA TYR A 58 -29.03 -6.80 2.10
C TYR A 58 -29.45 -7.86 1.07
N PHE A 59 -28.50 -8.72 0.71
CA PHE A 59 -28.66 -9.76 -0.29
C PHE A 59 -29.20 -11.05 0.34
N ILE A 60 -30.32 -11.55 -0.18
CA ILE A 60 -31.05 -12.70 0.38
C ILE A 60 -31.10 -13.82 -0.66
N PRO A 61 -30.33 -14.92 -0.51
CA PRO A 61 -30.50 -16.12 -1.32
C PRO A 61 -31.95 -16.64 -1.33
N ASN A 62 -32.36 -17.34 -2.39
CA ASN A 62 -33.77 -17.68 -2.62
C ASN A 62 -34.37 -18.69 -1.62
N ASP A 63 -33.52 -19.39 -0.88
CA ASP A 63 -33.82 -20.36 0.17
C ASP A 63 -33.82 -19.76 1.57
N LEU A 64 -33.47 -18.47 1.70
CA LEU A 64 -33.44 -17.72 2.95
C LEU A 64 -34.47 -16.59 2.93
N ASP A 65 -34.66 -15.95 4.09
CA ASP A 65 -35.47 -14.73 4.20
C ASP A 65 -34.73 -13.69 5.05
N THR A 66 -35.25 -12.46 5.04
CA THR A 66 -34.72 -11.39 5.87
C THR A 66 -34.88 -11.73 7.36
N LEU A 67 -33.87 -11.43 8.17
CA LEU A 67 -34.00 -11.54 9.62
C LEU A 67 -34.83 -10.38 10.19
N ALA A 68 -35.59 -10.64 11.25
CA ALA A 68 -36.42 -9.63 11.89
C ALA A 68 -35.58 -8.44 12.39
N GLY A 69 -36.12 -7.23 12.29
CA GLY A 69 -35.46 -6.02 12.79
C GLY A 69 -34.24 -5.56 11.97
N TYR A 70 -33.92 -6.19 10.83
CA TYR A 70 -32.73 -5.84 10.03
C TYR A 70 -32.62 -4.34 9.73
N GLN A 71 -33.74 -3.70 9.39
CA GLN A 71 -33.75 -2.28 9.02
C GLN A 71 -33.21 -1.40 10.15
N THR A 72 -33.70 -1.60 11.38
CA THR A 72 -33.27 -0.84 12.55
C THR A 72 -31.86 -1.22 12.99
N ASN A 73 -31.58 -2.51 13.14
CA ASN A 73 -30.29 -2.98 13.65
C ASN A 73 -29.13 -2.57 12.73
N LEU A 74 -29.28 -2.78 11.41
CA LEU A 74 -28.26 -2.37 10.45
C LEU A 74 -28.13 -0.85 10.38
N SER A 75 -29.23 -0.10 10.52
CA SER A 75 -29.14 1.37 10.59
C SER A 75 -28.32 1.82 11.79
N ASP A 76 -28.57 1.27 12.98
CA ASP A 76 -27.82 1.59 14.20
C ASP A 76 -26.31 1.29 14.03
N ILE A 77 -25.98 0.11 13.47
CA ILE A 77 -24.59 -0.29 13.22
C ILE A 77 -23.92 0.64 12.20
N MET A 78 -24.61 0.96 11.09
CA MET A 78 -24.04 1.81 10.05
C MET A 78 -23.88 3.27 10.48
N LEU A 79 -24.81 3.78 11.31
CA LEU A 79 -24.68 5.11 11.92
C LEU A 79 -23.56 5.14 12.96
N TYR A 80 -23.40 4.08 13.74
CA TYR A 80 -22.23 3.91 14.62
C TYR A 80 -20.92 3.91 13.83
N ALA A 81 -20.83 3.13 12.75
CA ALA A 81 -19.66 3.11 11.89
C ALA A 81 -19.38 4.49 11.28
N GLN A 82 -20.41 5.17 10.75
CA GLN A 82 -20.30 6.53 10.21
C GLN A 82 -19.75 7.51 11.25
N GLN A 83 -20.20 7.43 12.49
CA GLN A 83 -19.69 8.26 13.58
C GLN A 83 -18.25 7.90 13.96
N TRP A 84 -17.93 6.61 14.09
CA TRP A 84 -16.58 6.16 14.43
C TRP A 84 -15.54 6.61 13.39
N PHE A 85 -15.84 6.45 12.10
CA PHE A 85 -14.97 6.97 11.03
C PHE A 85 -14.86 8.50 11.09
N LYS A 86 -15.94 9.22 11.43
CA LYS A 86 -15.90 10.68 11.60
C LYS A 86 -14.95 11.12 12.70
N ASP A 87 -15.00 10.43 13.84
CA ASP A 87 -14.18 10.72 15.00
C ASP A 87 -12.70 10.45 14.72
N GLU A 88 -12.39 9.32 14.07
CA GLU A 88 -11.03 8.97 13.70
C GLU A 88 -10.44 9.85 12.59
N MET A 89 -11.25 10.25 11.60
CA MET A 89 -10.84 11.25 10.61
C MET A 89 -10.56 12.60 11.29
N THR A 90 -11.42 13.02 12.22
CA THR A 90 -11.24 14.25 13.00
C THR A 90 -9.97 14.21 13.85
N ARG A 91 -9.71 13.09 14.54
CA ARG A 91 -8.47 12.88 15.33
C ARG A 91 -7.21 12.99 14.49
N ASN A 92 -7.28 12.60 13.21
CA ASN A 92 -6.17 12.70 12.25
C ASN A 92 -6.11 14.05 11.49
N GLY A 93 -6.92 15.04 11.89
CA GLY A 93 -6.92 16.41 11.35
C GLY A 93 -7.87 16.64 10.17
N TYR A 94 -8.71 15.66 9.81
CA TYR A 94 -9.69 15.75 8.74
C TYR A 94 -11.11 15.93 9.33
N THR A 95 -11.38 17.13 9.84
CA THR A 95 -12.67 17.45 10.48
C THR A 95 -13.83 17.33 9.49
N ASN A 96 -15.00 16.89 9.96
CA ASN A 96 -16.23 16.75 9.16
C ASN A 96 -16.15 15.75 7.99
N LYS A 97 -15.15 14.85 7.97
CA LYS A 97 -15.03 13.78 6.98
C LYS A 97 -15.55 12.47 7.55
N THR A 98 -16.47 11.84 6.84
CA THR A 98 -16.96 10.46 7.06
C THR A 98 -17.61 9.98 5.76
N PHE A 99 -17.93 8.69 5.60
CA PHE A 99 -18.61 8.20 4.40
C PHE A 99 -20.10 8.63 4.37
N GLY A 100 -20.64 8.84 3.16
CA GLY A 100 -22.04 9.17 2.94
C GLY A 100 -22.98 7.99 3.08
N LEU A 101 -24.19 8.27 3.58
CA LEU A 101 -25.31 7.33 3.65
C LEU A 101 -26.59 8.07 3.26
N TYR A 102 -27.45 7.41 2.50
CA TYR A 102 -28.84 7.83 2.34
C TYR A 102 -29.62 7.50 3.61
N LYS A 103 -30.31 8.49 4.18
CA LYS A 103 -30.98 8.42 5.47
C LYS A 103 -32.35 9.11 5.44
N ASP A 104 -33.28 8.63 6.26
CA ASP A 104 -34.59 9.29 6.51
C ASP A 104 -34.65 9.96 7.90
N GLY A 105 -33.48 10.13 8.54
CA GLY A 105 -33.34 10.56 9.93
C GLY A 105 -32.76 9.45 10.80
N ALA A 106 -33.55 8.40 11.06
CA ALA A 106 -33.17 7.30 11.95
C ALA A 106 -32.69 6.06 11.17
N ASN A 107 -33.18 5.85 9.95
CA ASN A 107 -32.88 4.67 9.15
C ASN A 107 -31.93 5.01 8.02
N VAL A 108 -31.06 4.05 7.71
CA VAL A 108 -30.21 4.02 6.52
C VAL A 108 -30.98 3.32 5.40
N ARG A 109 -30.86 3.83 4.16
CA ARG A 109 -31.43 3.14 3.00
C ARG A 109 -30.71 1.81 2.79
N ILE A 110 -31.43 0.71 2.90
CA ILE A 110 -30.93 -0.65 2.69
C ILE A 110 -31.68 -1.26 1.50
N SER A 111 -30.97 -1.51 0.41
CA SER A 111 -31.53 -2.17 -0.77
C SER A 111 -31.63 -3.67 -0.51
N VAL A 112 -32.85 -4.21 -0.42
CA VAL A 112 -33.04 -5.66 -0.29
C VAL A 112 -33.05 -6.31 -1.66
N VAL A 113 -32.01 -7.09 -1.96
CA VAL A 113 -31.87 -7.79 -3.25
C VAL A 113 -32.10 -9.28 -3.01
N ARG A 114 -33.13 -9.85 -3.65
CA ARG A 114 -33.40 -11.29 -3.59
C ARG A 114 -32.63 -12.00 -4.69
N GLY A 115 -31.71 -12.87 -4.28
CA GLY A 115 -30.95 -13.72 -5.16
C GLY A 115 -31.84 -14.72 -5.89
N ALA A 116 -31.48 -15.06 -7.12
CA ALA A 116 -32.18 -16.06 -7.93
C ALA A 116 -31.85 -17.51 -7.53
N GLN A 117 -30.73 -17.74 -6.83
CA GLN A 117 -30.19 -19.05 -6.49
C GLN A 117 -30.20 -19.30 -4.97
N PRO A 118 -30.06 -20.55 -4.51
CA PRO A 118 -29.95 -20.85 -3.07
C PRO A 118 -28.59 -20.45 -2.51
N SER A 119 -28.50 -20.36 -1.19
CA SER A 119 -27.29 -20.01 -0.43
C SER A 119 -26.08 -20.88 -0.78
N SER A 120 -26.32 -22.17 -1.02
CA SER A 120 -25.30 -23.15 -1.44
C SER A 120 -24.64 -22.83 -2.79
N TYR A 121 -25.35 -22.17 -3.70
CA TYR A 121 -24.80 -21.73 -4.99
C TYR A 121 -23.81 -20.58 -4.83
N TYR A 122 -24.17 -19.58 -4.00
CA TYR A 122 -23.30 -18.42 -3.78
C TYR A 122 -22.09 -18.81 -2.92
N GLY A 123 -22.26 -19.67 -1.91
CA GLY A 123 -21.18 -20.08 -1.01
C GLY A 123 -20.42 -18.88 -0.46
N ARG A 124 -19.08 -18.90 -0.57
CA ARG A 124 -18.18 -17.78 -0.22
C ARG A 124 -17.88 -16.83 -1.39
N ASN A 125 -18.57 -16.95 -2.53
CA ASN A 125 -18.28 -16.18 -3.75
C ASN A 125 -19.14 -14.91 -3.87
N GLY A 126 -18.60 -13.78 -3.38
CA GLY A 126 -19.25 -12.47 -3.50
C GLY A 126 -19.43 -11.99 -4.94
N GLY A 127 -18.61 -12.45 -5.90
CA GLY A 127 -18.73 -12.06 -7.31
C GLY A 127 -20.02 -12.54 -7.99
N LEU A 128 -20.57 -13.67 -7.54
CA LEU A 128 -21.87 -14.15 -8.00
C LEU A 128 -22.99 -13.23 -7.51
N MET A 129 -22.93 -12.80 -6.24
CA MET A 129 -23.88 -11.81 -5.70
C MET A 129 -23.75 -10.47 -6.42
N ALA A 130 -22.53 -10.00 -6.67
CA ALA A 130 -22.27 -8.74 -7.36
C ALA A 130 -22.92 -8.68 -8.76
N THR A 131 -22.99 -9.81 -9.47
CA THR A 131 -23.63 -9.90 -10.79
C THR A 131 -25.13 -9.57 -10.70
N GLU A 132 -25.82 -10.15 -9.72
CA GLU A 132 -27.26 -9.91 -9.51
C GLU A 132 -27.52 -8.52 -8.91
N ILE A 133 -26.67 -8.04 -8.01
CA ILE A 133 -26.76 -6.70 -7.44
C ILE A 133 -26.55 -5.63 -8.52
N ASN A 134 -25.60 -5.81 -9.43
CA ASN A 134 -25.41 -4.88 -10.55
C ASN A 134 -26.61 -4.89 -11.51
N THR A 135 -27.24 -6.05 -11.72
CA THR A 135 -28.49 -6.14 -12.48
C THR A 135 -29.62 -5.37 -11.78
N TYR A 136 -29.73 -5.52 -10.46
CA TYR A 136 -30.67 -4.75 -9.64
C TYR A 136 -30.41 -3.24 -9.74
N PHE A 137 -29.16 -2.79 -9.62
CA PHE A 137 -28.79 -1.38 -9.74
C PHE A 137 -29.04 -0.81 -11.13
N ALA A 138 -28.86 -1.59 -12.19
CA ALA A 138 -29.22 -1.17 -13.55
C ALA A 138 -30.72 -0.91 -13.70
N ALA A 139 -31.56 -1.70 -13.01
CA ALA A 139 -33.01 -1.49 -12.96
C ALA A 139 -33.44 -0.40 -11.96
N ASN A 140 -32.61 -0.12 -10.95
CA ASN A 140 -32.90 0.84 -9.86
C ASN A 140 -31.73 1.85 -9.72
N PRO A 141 -31.46 2.69 -10.74
CA PRO A 141 -30.26 3.52 -10.78
C PRO A 141 -30.16 4.53 -9.64
N THR A 142 -31.28 4.95 -9.06
CA THR A 142 -31.31 5.86 -7.89
C THR A 142 -30.77 5.23 -6.60
N GLU A 143 -30.63 3.91 -6.57
CA GLU A 143 -30.08 3.16 -5.44
C GLU A 143 -28.58 2.90 -5.55
N ASN A 144 -27.98 3.19 -6.71
CA ASN A 144 -26.55 3.10 -6.94
C ASN A 144 -25.94 4.49 -7.06
N SER A 145 -25.39 4.99 -5.96
CA SER A 145 -24.87 6.38 -5.91
C SER A 145 -23.35 6.48 -5.93
N SER A 146 -22.62 5.36 -5.86
CA SER A 146 -21.17 5.33 -5.98
C SER A 146 -20.69 3.93 -6.35
N THR A 147 -19.39 3.78 -6.61
CA THR A 147 -18.79 2.44 -6.79
C THR A 147 -18.62 1.65 -5.49
N HIS A 148 -18.91 2.26 -4.34
CA HIS A 148 -18.68 1.68 -3.00
C HIS A 148 -19.94 0.96 -2.53
N THR A 149 -19.82 -0.35 -2.28
CA THR A 149 -20.98 -1.19 -1.93
C THR A 149 -20.66 -2.11 -0.75
N LEU A 150 -21.45 -2.03 0.30
CA LEU A 150 -21.53 -3.01 1.37
C LEU A 150 -22.63 -4.03 1.04
N VAL A 151 -22.29 -5.30 1.01
CA VAL A 151 -23.21 -6.42 0.81
C VAL A 151 -23.27 -7.24 2.09
N LEU A 152 -24.46 -7.31 2.68
CA LEU A 152 -24.76 -8.12 3.85
C LEU A 152 -25.61 -9.31 3.41
N THR A 153 -25.37 -10.48 3.99
CA THR A 153 -26.24 -11.66 3.83
C THR A 153 -26.63 -12.21 5.21
N PRO A 154 -27.82 -12.81 5.37
CA PRO A 154 -28.08 -13.65 6.52
C PRO A 154 -27.06 -14.81 6.57
N PRO A 155 -26.81 -15.40 7.76
CA PRO A 155 -26.09 -16.66 7.84
C PRO A 155 -26.83 -17.71 7.01
N TYR A 156 -26.09 -18.60 6.35
CA TYR A 156 -26.65 -19.73 5.61
C TYR A 156 -27.09 -20.87 6.53
N GLY A 157 -26.88 -20.71 7.84
CA GLY A 157 -27.23 -21.64 8.88
C GLY A 157 -26.33 -21.44 10.10
N TYR A 158 -26.44 -22.37 11.04
CA TYR A 158 -25.64 -22.40 12.25
C TYR A 158 -25.07 -23.81 12.43
N ASN A 159 -23.79 -23.88 12.78
CA ASN A 159 -23.15 -25.13 13.18
C ASN A 159 -23.70 -25.59 14.54
N PRO A 160 -23.51 -26.87 14.93
CA PRO A 160 -23.97 -27.39 16.22
C PRO A 160 -23.41 -26.64 17.44
N ASP A 161 -22.24 -26.00 17.31
CA ASP A 161 -21.61 -25.18 18.35
C ASP A 161 -22.16 -23.73 18.39
N GLY A 162 -23.13 -23.42 17.55
CA GLY A 162 -23.75 -22.10 17.44
C GLY A 162 -22.93 -21.08 16.63
N SER A 163 -21.82 -21.47 16.00
CA SER A 163 -21.10 -20.62 15.04
C SER A 163 -21.86 -20.50 13.71
N LEU A 164 -21.66 -19.39 12.99
CA LEU A 164 -22.39 -19.12 11.75
C LEU A 164 -21.85 -19.96 10.60
N ILE A 165 -22.74 -20.50 9.77
CA ILE A 165 -22.38 -20.93 8.41
C ILE A 165 -22.44 -19.67 7.54
N GLU A 166 -21.27 -19.09 7.27
CA GLU A 166 -21.24 -17.75 6.68
C GLU A 166 -21.49 -17.77 5.16
N GLY A 167 -21.82 -16.62 4.60
CA GLY A 167 -21.61 -16.31 3.19
C GLY A 167 -20.26 -15.64 2.96
N PRO A 168 -20.07 -14.91 1.85
CA PRO A 168 -18.84 -14.16 1.58
C PRO A 168 -18.54 -13.14 2.68
N TYR A 169 -17.29 -13.07 3.11
CA TYR A 169 -16.81 -12.08 4.09
C TYR A 169 -15.43 -11.59 3.67
N GLY A 170 -15.31 -10.31 3.33
CA GLY A 170 -14.06 -9.73 2.80
C GLY A 170 -14.27 -8.56 1.85
N GLY A 171 -13.19 -7.83 1.57
CA GLY A 171 -13.12 -6.76 0.57
C GLY A 171 -12.75 -7.22 -0.84
N SER A 172 -13.29 -6.56 -1.87
CA SER A 172 -12.88 -6.70 -3.26
C SER A 172 -13.06 -5.38 -4.02
N GLY A 173 -11.96 -4.69 -4.31
CA GLY A 173 -12.02 -3.32 -4.86
C GLY A 173 -12.80 -2.41 -3.90
N HIS A 174 -13.81 -1.71 -4.41
CA HIS A 174 -14.71 -0.86 -3.60
C HIS A 174 -15.90 -1.63 -3.01
N TRP A 175 -15.87 -2.97 -3.00
CA TRP A 175 -16.96 -3.79 -2.45
C TRP A 175 -16.52 -4.44 -1.15
N CYS A 176 -17.42 -4.49 -0.18
CA CYS A 176 -17.27 -5.17 1.10
C CYS A 176 -18.40 -6.19 1.24
N TYR A 177 -18.07 -7.44 1.58
CA TYR A 177 -19.05 -8.47 1.90
C TYR A 177 -18.98 -8.81 3.38
N ALA A 178 -20.14 -8.92 4.03
CA ALA A 178 -20.24 -9.23 5.45
C ALA A 178 -21.51 -10.04 5.77
N ILE A 179 -21.61 -10.52 7.02
CA ILE A 179 -22.78 -11.26 7.52
C ILE A 179 -23.60 -10.36 8.45
N TYR A 180 -24.92 -10.33 8.24
CA TYR A 180 -25.87 -9.80 9.21
C TYR A 180 -26.59 -10.97 9.90
N TYR A 181 -26.30 -11.19 11.18
CA TYR A 181 -26.93 -12.22 12.01
C TYR A 181 -27.93 -11.60 13.01
N ASP A 182 -28.82 -12.42 13.56
CA ASP A 182 -29.96 -11.98 14.40
C ASP A 182 -29.52 -11.20 15.65
N GLY A 183 -28.41 -11.57 16.27
CA GLY A 183 -27.82 -10.89 17.43
C GLY A 183 -26.89 -9.71 17.11
N MET A 184 -26.85 -9.21 15.87
CA MET A 184 -26.01 -8.07 15.48
C MET A 184 -26.65 -6.73 15.91
N HIS A 185 -26.78 -6.54 17.23
CA HIS A 185 -27.35 -5.33 17.83
C HIS A 185 -26.27 -4.42 18.42
N LEU A 186 -26.43 -3.11 18.32
CA LEU A 186 -25.44 -2.15 18.81
C LEU A 186 -25.20 -2.23 20.33
N ASN A 187 -26.21 -2.66 21.11
CA ASN A 187 -26.09 -2.85 22.56
C ASN A 187 -25.15 -4.01 22.96
N HIS A 188 -24.77 -4.91 22.05
CA HIS A 188 -23.77 -5.95 22.30
C HIS A 188 -22.33 -5.43 22.17
N LYS A 189 -22.13 -4.20 21.66
CA LYS A 189 -20.80 -3.57 21.57
C LYS A 189 -20.16 -3.46 22.96
N GLY A 190 -19.07 -4.19 23.17
CA GLY A 190 -18.32 -4.18 24.42
C GLY A 190 -18.98 -4.98 25.55
N ALA A 191 -20.05 -5.72 25.26
CA ALA A 191 -20.62 -6.67 26.20
C ALA A 191 -19.60 -7.78 26.53
N ALA A 192 -19.67 -8.34 27.74
CA ALA A 192 -18.84 -9.48 28.11
C ALA A 192 -19.40 -10.79 27.55
N GLY A 193 -18.54 -11.77 27.31
CA GLY A 193 -18.92 -13.11 26.85
C GLY A 193 -19.23 -13.19 25.35
N THR A 194 -19.88 -14.29 24.97
CA THR A 194 -20.05 -14.70 23.57
C THR A 194 -20.71 -13.65 22.68
N GLU A 195 -21.72 -12.92 23.17
CA GLU A 195 -22.43 -11.93 22.36
C GLU A 195 -21.56 -10.73 22.00
N GLY A 196 -20.77 -10.20 22.94
CA GLY A 196 -19.86 -9.10 22.66
C GLY A 196 -18.63 -9.52 21.86
N ASP A 197 -18.12 -10.73 22.09
CA ASP A 197 -17.05 -11.31 21.29
C ASP A 197 -17.50 -11.54 19.83
N ARG A 198 -18.72 -12.04 19.63
CA ARG A 198 -19.33 -12.23 18.30
C ARG A 198 -19.61 -10.90 17.62
N TRP A 199 -20.11 -9.91 18.37
CA TRP A 199 -20.31 -8.55 17.84
C TRP A 199 -18.98 -7.97 17.34
N THR A 200 -17.91 -8.10 18.13
CA THR A 200 -16.57 -7.61 17.75
C THR A 200 -16.09 -8.31 16.47
N LEU A 201 -16.22 -9.64 16.40
CA LEU A 201 -15.81 -10.43 15.25
C LEU A 201 -16.51 -9.98 13.95
N TYR A 202 -17.83 -9.84 13.97
CA TYR A 202 -18.61 -9.59 12.75
C TYR A 202 -18.83 -8.10 12.44
N VAL A 203 -19.00 -7.23 13.45
CA VAL A 203 -19.11 -5.78 13.21
C VAL A 203 -17.73 -5.15 13.08
N GLY A 204 -16.79 -5.50 13.96
CA GLY A 204 -15.39 -5.04 13.84
C GLY A 204 -14.75 -5.51 12.55
N GLY A 205 -14.95 -6.77 12.17
CA GLY A 205 -14.50 -7.25 10.87
C GLY A 205 -15.20 -6.56 9.70
N MET A 206 -16.52 -6.33 9.74
CA MET A 206 -17.21 -5.59 8.68
C MET A 206 -16.65 -4.17 8.52
N ILE A 207 -16.34 -3.49 9.62
CA ILE A 207 -15.75 -2.14 9.58
C ILE A 207 -14.32 -2.16 9.02
N HIS A 208 -13.53 -3.21 9.30
CA HIS A 208 -12.23 -3.44 8.65
C HIS A 208 -12.37 -3.65 7.14
N GLU A 209 -13.30 -4.52 6.71
CA GLU A 209 -13.55 -4.77 5.28
C GLU A 209 -14.11 -3.52 4.56
N LEU A 210 -14.92 -2.70 5.26
CA LEU A 210 -15.31 -1.38 4.78
C LEU A 210 -14.09 -0.47 4.59
N GLY A 211 -13.09 -0.54 5.48
CA GLY A 211 -11.80 0.14 5.29
C GLY A 211 -11.17 -0.20 3.93
N HIS A 212 -11.13 -1.48 3.56
CA HIS A 212 -10.67 -1.90 2.23
C HIS A 212 -11.52 -1.34 1.10
N ALA A 213 -12.85 -1.41 1.21
CA ALA A 213 -13.76 -0.81 0.24
C ALA A 213 -13.49 0.70 0.11
N PHE A 214 -13.13 1.38 1.20
CA PHE A 214 -12.72 2.78 1.27
C PHE A 214 -11.26 3.03 0.93
N ASN A 215 -10.63 2.16 0.14
CA ASN A 215 -9.28 2.27 -0.41
C ASN A 215 -8.12 1.93 0.54
N LEU A 216 -8.37 1.49 1.76
CA LEU A 216 -7.29 1.23 2.72
C LEU A 216 -6.58 -0.10 2.44
N PRO A 217 -5.24 -0.13 2.34
CA PRO A 217 -4.46 -1.35 2.49
C PRO A 217 -4.36 -1.77 3.96
N HIS A 218 -3.76 -2.93 4.24
CA HIS A 218 -3.36 -3.28 5.60
C HIS A 218 -2.23 -2.39 6.10
N ASP A 219 -2.20 -2.18 7.41
CA ASP A 219 -1.19 -1.35 8.07
C ASP A 219 -1.14 -1.65 9.57
N LYS A 220 -0.17 -1.07 10.28
CA LYS A 220 -0.01 -1.20 11.73
C LYS A 220 0.30 0.14 12.37
N GLN A 221 -0.26 0.35 13.56
CA GLN A 221 0.06 1.50 14.40
C GLN A 221 1.54 1.49 14.80
N LYS A 222 2.09 2.67 15.10
CA LYS A 222 3.47 2.79 15.58
C LYS A 222 3.67 2.08 16.92
N VAL A 223 4.91 1.72 17.24
CA VAL A 223 5.23 1.05 18.51
C VAL A 223 4.77 1.87 19.71
N SER A 224 4.96 3.19 19.71
CA SER A 224 4.53 4.06 20.81
C SER A 224 3.00 4.21 20.93
N GLU A 225 2.26 3.95 19.85
CA GLU A 225 0.80 4.09 19.79
C GLU A 225 0.05 2.88 20.38
N THR A 226 0.68 1.70 20.36
CA THR A 226 0.03 0.42 20.69
C THR A 226 -0.63 0.40 22.08
N ASN A 227 0.03 0.97 23.09
CA ASN A 227 -0.48 0.99 24.47
C ASN A 227 -1.12 2.33 24.87
N THR A 228 -1.13 3.32 23.98
CA THR A 228 -1.60 4.68 24.30
C THR A 228 -2.95 4.98 23.67
N ILE A 229 -3.14 4.65 22.39
CA ILE A 229 -4.34 5.04 21.63
C ILE A 229 -5.08 3.86 21.01
N GLY A 230 -4.45 2.68 20.90
CA GLY A 230 -5.11 1.45 20.46
C GLY A 230 -4.44 0.79 19.26
N LYS A 231 -5.12 -0.22 18.70
CA LYS A 231 -4.65 -0.94 17.51
C LYS A 231 -5.23 -0.34 16.24
N ALA A 232 -4.45 -0.34 15.16
CA ALA A 232 -4.94 0.09 13.85
C ALA A 232 -6.10 -0.78 13.36
N LEU A 233 -7.10 -0.15 12.73
CA LEU A 233 -8.26 -0.81 12.15
C LEU A 233 -7.80 -1.87 11.16
N MET A 234 -6.88 -1.47 10.28
CA MET A 234 -6.32 -2.28 9.20
C MET A 234 -5.21 -3.25 9.67
N TYR A 235 -5.00 -3.37 10.98
CA TYR A 235 -4.18 -4.42 11.61
C TYR A 235 -5.05 -5.50 12.24
N LEU A 236 -5.32 -5.35 13.55
CA LEU A 236 -6.13 -6.25 14.38
C LEU A 236 -7.43 -5.57 14.83
N GLY A 237 -7.78 -4.45 14.20
CA GLY A 237 -8.98 -3.70 14.50
C GLY A 237 -10.27 -4.50 14.35
N ASN A 238 -10.27 -5.46 13.43
CA ASN A 238 -11.35 -6.44 13.29
C ASN A 238 -11.62 -7.27 14.55
N TYR A 239 -10.63 -7.43 15.44
CA TYR A 239 -10.75 -8.14 16.72
C TYR A 239 -10.77 -7.23 17.94
N THR A 240 -10.59 -5.91 17.76
CA THR A 240 -10.57 -4.96 18.88
C THR A 240 -11.67 -3.93 18.83
N LEU A 241 -12.25 -3.62 17.67
CA LEU A 241 -13.25 -2.56 17.54
C LEU A 241 -14.48 -2.88 18.38
N GLY A 242 -14.89 -1.92 19.21
CA GLY A 242 -16.00 -2.10 20.16
C GLY A 242 -15.63 -2.83 21.46
N LYS A 243 -14.43 -3.41 21.55
CA LYS A 243 -13.92 -4.13 22.75
C LYS A 243 -12.75 -3.41 23.43
N THR A 244 -11.74 -2.99 22.67
CA THR A 244 -10.62 -2.16 23.14
C THR A 244 -10.37 -1.03 22.16
N PRO A 245 -9.60 0.02 22.53
CA PRO A 245 -9.33 1.13 21.63
C PRO A 245 -8.81 0.67 20.26
N THR A 246 -9.44 1.17 19.20
CA THR A 246 -9.14 0.87 17.80
C THR A 246 -9.14 2.16 17.03
N ILE A 247 -8.16 2.34 16.14
CA ILE A 247 -7.87 3.62 15.49
C ILE A 247 -7.72 3.51 13.98
N LEU A 248 -7.87 4.61 13.25
CA LEU A 248 -7.25 4.79 11.93
C LEU A 248 -5.85 5.37 12.09
N THR A 249 -4.88 4.89 11.30
CA THR A 249 -3.58 5.56 11.25
C THR A 249 -3.69 6.87 10.47
N ALA A 250 -2.64 7.70 10.58
CA ALA A 250 -2.60 8.95 9.81
C ALA A 250 -2.50 8.70 8.30
N ALA A 251 -1.90 7.57 7.88
CA ALA A 251 -1.85 7.14 6.48
C ALA A 251 -3.24 6.73 5.99
N ASP A 252 -3.97 5.94 6.78
CA ASP A 252 -5.35 5.56 6.47
C ASP A 252 -6.23 6.79 6.25
N ALA A 253 -6.21 7.73 7.19
CA ALA A 253 -7.00 8.94 7.11
C ALA A 253 -6.65 9.79 5.87
N ALA A 254 -5.37 9.84 5.47
CA ALA A 254 -4.95 10.56 4.26
C ALA A 254 -5.47 9.92 2.97
N ILE A 255 -5.48 8.58 2.89
CA ILE A 255 -6.05 7.85 1.75
C ILE A 255 -7.57 8.03 1.71
N MET A 256 -8.21 7.85 2.87
CA MET A 256 -9.66 7.90 3.02
C MET A 256 -10.25 9.28 2.75
N ASP A 257 -9.51 10.36 3.05
CA ASP A 257 -9.92 11.73 2.73
C ASP A 257 -10.29 11.92 1.25
N ARG A 258 -9.68 11.14 0.35
CA ARG A 258 -9.93 11.20 -1.10
C ARG A 258 -10.83 10.08 -1.62
N ALA A 259 -11.42 9.25 -0.75
CA ALA A 259 -12.46 8.32 -1.17
C ALA A 259 -13.73 9.09 -1.56
N SER A 260 -14.35 8.74 -2.70
CA SER A 260 -15.53 9.45 -3.23
C SER A 260 -16.64 9.62 -2.20
N VAL A 261 -16.93 8.57 -1.43
CA VAL A 261 -17.99 8.58 -0.42
C VAL A 261 -17.68 9.46 0.80
N PHE A 262 -16.41 9.85 1.01
CA PHE A 262 -16.00 10.74 2.10
C PHE A 262 -16.10 12.24 1.76
N ASN A 263 -16.49 12.57 0.53
CA ASN A 263 -16.50 13.93 0.01
C ASN A 263 -17.92 14.38 -0.36
N THR A 264 -18.20 15.67 -0.13
CA THR A 264 -19.49 16.29 -0.43
C THR A 264 -19.55 16.91 -1.82
N ASP A 265 -18.42 17.00 -2.52
CA ASP A 265 -18.37 17.46 -3.91
C ASP A 265 -18.97 16.43 -4.89
N ALA A 266 -19.20 16.88 -6.12
CA ALA A 266 -19.67 16.07 -7.23
C ALA A 266 -18.54 15.82 -8.27
N GLY A 267 -17.28 15.82 -7.83
CA GLY A 267 -16.12 15.64 -8.69
C GLY A 267 -16.03 14.23 -9.28
N SER A 268 -15.22 14.06 -10.32
CA SER A 268 -14.95 12.73 -10.87
C SER A 268 -13.86 12.01 -10.06
N TYR A 269 -14.15 10.80 -9.61
CA TYR A 269 -13.24 9.98 -8.81
C TYR A 269 -12.69 8.78 -9.61
N TYR A 270 -11.52 8.31 -9.19
CA TYR A 270 -10.89 7.06 -9.64
C TYR A 270 -10.56 6.99 -11.13
N GLY A 271 -10.41 8.15 -11.79
CA GLY A 271 -9.86 8.23 -13.14
C GLY A 271 -8.38 7.81 -13.18
N ALA A 272 -7.92 7.41 -14.35
CA ALA A 272 -6.52 7.05 -14.57
C ALA A 272 -5.58 8.22 -14.25
N VAL A 273 -4.46 7.91 -13.59
CA VAL A 273 -3.42 8.87 -13.21
C VAL A 273 -2.05 8.33 -13.59
N THR A 274 -1.12 9.23 -13.88
CA THR A 274 0.30 8.93 -14.05
C THR A 274 1.09 9.73 -13.03
N ASN A 275 2.13 9.13 -12.48
CA ASN A 275 3.02 9.79 -11.53
C ASN A 275 4.46 9.30 -11.76
N SER A 276 5.44 10.17 -11.58
CA SER A 276 6.86 9.83 -11.58
C SER A 276 7.58 10.59 -10.47
N ILE A 277 8.57 9.94 -9.85
CA ILE A 277 9.50 10.59 -8.93
C ILE A 277 10.73 11.03 -9.72
N SER A 278 10.81 12.33 -10.01
CA SER A 278 11.93 12.93 -10.76
C SER A 278 13.20 13.04 -9.89
N ARG A 279 13.04 13.14 -8.57
CA ARG A 279 14.15 13.14 -7.62
C ARG A 279 13.69 12.59 -6.27
N ILE A 280 14.52 11.80 -5.62
CA ILE A 280 14.27 11.30 -4.26
C ILE A 280 15.55 11.30 -3.47
N TRP A 281 15.51 11.70 -2.21
CA TRP A 281 16.58 11.60 -1.25
C TRP A 281 16.11 10.68 -0.13
N ALA A 282 16.98 9.79 0.32
CA ALA A 282 16.73 8.91 1.45
C ALA A 282 18.02 8.76 2.25
N ASN A 283 17.98 9.10 3.54
CA ASN A 283 19.13 8.92 4.42
C ASN A 283 18.69 8.64 5.86
N TYR A 284 19.56 8.01 6.63
CA TYR A 284 19.42 7.94 8.08
C TYR A 284 20.07 9.17 8.71
N ASP A 285 19.30 9.92 9.48
CA ASP A 285 19.80 11.00 10.33
C ASP A 285 20.09 10.43 11.72
N ALA A 286 21.37 10.32 12.05
CA ALA A 286 21.83 9.80 13.33
C ALA A 286 21.56 10.75 14.51
N LEU A 287 21.40 12.06 14.26
CA LEU A 287 21.09 13.04 15.32
C LEU A 287 19.65 12.89 15.79
N THR A 288 18.72 12.66 14.87
CA THR A 288 17.29 12.49 15.19
C THR A 288 16.87 11.02 15.33
N GLY A 289 17.73 10.07 14.94
CA GLY A 289 17.39 8.66 14.92
C GLY A 289 16.28 8.30 13.93
N ALA A 290 16.24 8.98 12.78
CA ALA A 290 15.13 8.88 11.84
C ALA A 290 15.60 8.56 10.41
N MET A 291 14.78 7.80 9.68
CA MET A 291 14.87 7.77 8.23
C MET A 291 14.23 9.04 7.68
N VAL A 292 14.99 9.81 6.92
CA VAL A 292 14.53 11.03 6.28
C VAL A 292 14.39 10.76 4.79
N VAL A 293 13.18 10.94 4.26
CA VAL A 293 12.88 10.74 2.84
C VAL A 293 12.22 12.00 2.28
N SER A 294 12.73 12.50 1.17
CA SER A 294 12.18 13.67 0.49
C SER A 294 12.33 13.53 -1.01
N GLY A 295 11.65 14.37 -1.78
CA GLY A 295 11.77 14.27 -3.22
C GLY A 295 10.92 15.26 -3.99
N LYS A 296 11.06 15.17 -5.31
CA LYS A 296 10.24 15.83 -6.30
C LYS A 296 9.52 14.80 -7.17
N PHE A 297 8.30 15.14 -7.58
CA PHE A 297 7.47 14.30 -8.42
C PHE A 297 6.74 15.10 -9.50
N SER A 298 6.20 14.41 -10.48
CA SER A 298 5.30 14.96 -11.50
C SER A 298 4.11 14.03 -11.64
N ALA A 299 2.90 14.58 -11.56
CA ALA A 299 1.67 13.81 -11.62
C ALA A 299 0.64 14.43 -12.57
N SER A 300 -0.13 13.60 -13.27
CA SER A 300 -1.22 14.08 -14.15
C SER A 300 -2.46 14.56 -13.38
N ASN A 301 -2.56 14.19 -12.10
CA ASN A 301 -3.58 14.68 -11.18
C ASN A 301 -2.89 15.16 -9.89
N PRO A 302 -3.31 16.29 -9.29
CA PRO A 302 -2.71 16.81 -8.07
C PRO A 302 -2.62 15.74 -6.98
N VAL A 303 -1.50 15.69 -6.27
CA VAL A 303 -1.32 14.81 -5.11
C VAL A 303 -1.63 15.61 -3.86
N THR A 304 -2.41 15.04 -2.94
CA THR A 304 -2.81 15.71 -1.68
C THR A 304 -1.97 15.27 -0.49
N ALA A 305 -1.45 14.04 -0.53
CA ALA A 305 -0.59 13.49 0.50
C ALA A 305 0.28 12.35 -0.05
N VAL A 306 1.37 12.05 0.65
CA VAL A 306 2.11 10.79 0.49
C VAL A 306 1.95 9.98 1.78
N ALA A 307 1.48 8.75 1.65
CA ALA A 307 1.43 7.77 2.73
C ALA A 307 2.62 6.82 2.60
N TYR A 308 3.38 6.65 3.67
CA TYR A 308 4.61 5.85 3.72
C TYR A 308 4.34 4.60 4.55
N TYR A 309 4.63 3.44 3.99
CA TYR A 309 4.50 2.15 4.67
C TYR A 309 5.90 1.56 4.77
N ASN A 310 6.36 1.29 5.99
CA ASN A 310 7.60 0.55 6.23
C ASN A 310 7.22 -0.88 6.63
N ASP A 311 7.32 -1.77 5.67
CA ASP A 311 6.80 -3.13 5.73
C ASP A 311 7.94 -4.14 5.90
N PRO A 312 8.11 -4.73 7.11
CA PRO A 312 9.11 -5.76 7.36
C PRO A 312 8.63 -7.10 6.83
N ASN A 313 9.38 -7.74 5.92
CA ASN A 313 9.09 -9.12 5.55
C ASN A 313 9.57 -10.08 6.65
N VAL A 314 8.72 -10.28 7.65
CA VAL A 314 8.92 -11.25 8.73
C VAL A 314 7.93 -12.40 8.61
N ASN A 315 8.25 -13.53 9.25
CA ASN A 315 7.38 -14.72 9.30
C ASN A 315 6.98 -15.27 7.91
N ASN A 316 7.80 -15.00 6.88
CA ASN A 316 7.53 -15.36 5.49
C ASN A 316 6.16 -14.85 4.98
N GLU A 317 5.69 -13.70 5.44
CA GLU A 317 4.46 -13.13 4.89
C GLU A 317 4.63 -12.80 3.40
N GLY A 318 5.84 -12.47 2.97
CA GLY A 318 6.19 -12.19 1.58
C GLY A 318 6.29 -10.71 1.32
N VAL A 319 6.11 -10.33 0.05
CA VAL A 319 6.13 -8.95 -0.42
C VAL A 319 4.86 -8.65 -1.22
N GLY A 320 4.45 -7.38 -1.29
CA GLY A 320 3.27 -6.96 -2.05
C GLY A 320 1.96 -6.92 -1.26
N THR A 321 0.82 -6.99 -1.96
CA THR A 321 -0.53 -6.78 -1.41
C THR A 321 -0.95 -7.88 -0.43
N ASN A 322 -1.60 -7.52 0.67
CA ASN A 322 -2.06 -8.41 1.76
C ASN A 322 -0.89 -9.10 2.50
N LYS A 323 0.32 -8.57 2.34
CA LYS A 323 1.56 -8.99 3.01
C LYS A 323 2.13 -7.86 3.87
N ASP A 324 1.27 -6.92 4.26
CA ASP A 324 1.59 -5.62 4.85
C ASP A 324 0.83 -5.34 6.17
N TYR A 325 0.31 -6.37 6.85
CA TYR A 325 -0.40 -6.24 8.13
C TYR A 325 0.46 -5.63 9.24
N ASN A 326 1.77 -5.76 9.15
CA ASN A 326 2.73 -5.23 10.10
C ASN A 326 3.45 -3.98 9.59
N ALA A 327 3.01 -3.41 8.46
CA ALA A 327 3.62 -2.22 7.88
C ALA A 327 3.29 -0.99 8.73
N ILE A 328 4.32 -0.38 9.32
CA ILE A 328 4.14 0.80 10.17
C ILE A 328 4.17 2.07 9.32
N THR A 329 3.21 2.96 9.56
CA THR A 329 2.89 4.02 8.61
C THR A 329 3.18 5.45 9.09
N TRP A 330 3.48 6.30 8.11
CA TRP A 330 3.58 7.75 8.23
C TRP A 330 2.80 8.43 7.10
N LYS A 331 2.54 9.73 7.25
CA LYS A 331 2.06 10.58 6.16
C LYS A 331 2.85 11.88 6.06
N SER A 332 2.83 12.49 4.89
CA SER A 332 3.23 13.87 4.67
C SER A 332 2.23 14.58 3.75
N GLY A 333 2.12 15.90 3.90
CA GLY A 333 1.49 16.75 2.90
C GLY A 333 2.45 17.06 1.75
N ILE A 334 1.93 17.68 0.70
CA ILE A 334 2.74 18.17 -0.41
C ILE A 334 3.29 19.56 -0.10
N ILE A 335 4.59 19.75 -0.35
CA ILE A 335 5.28 21.04 -0.28
C ILE A 335 5.17 21.68 -1.66
N GLY A 336 4.50 22.83 -1.74
CA GLY A 336 4.18 23.45 -3.03
C GLY A 336 3.24 22.55 -3.84
N THR A 337 3.66 22.17 -5.05
CA THR A 337 2.86 21.32 -5.95
C THR A 337 3.55 20.02 -6.35
N ASP A 338 4.85 19.88 -6.06
CA ASP A 338 5.71 18.86 -6.68
C ASP A 338 6.69 18.21 -5.70
N SER A 339 6.64 18.55 -4.41
CA SER A 339 7.67 18.13 -3.45
C SER A 339 7.08 17.47 -2.20
N PHE A 340 7.82 16.56 -1.58
CA PHE A 340 7.43 15.89 -0.34
C PHE A 340 8.62 15.74 0.61
N TYR A 341 8.32 15.59 1.90
CA TYR A 341 9.30 15.35 2.95
C TYR A 341 8.64 14.57 4.09
N VAL A 342 9.35 13.58 4.63
CA VAL A 342 8.97 12.87 5.85
C VAL A 342 10.22 12.54 6.68
N SER A 343 10.06 12.60 8.01
CA SER A 343 11.02 12.07 8.98
C SER A 343 10.33 10.95 9.76
N MET A 344 10.93 9.76 9.73
CA MET A 344 10.36 8.53 10.28
C MET A 344 11.31 7.97 11.35
N PRO A 345 11.08 8.30 12.64
CA PRO A 345 11.89 7.79 13.74
C PRO A 345 11.92 6.26 13.75
N ILE A 346 13.12 5.66 13.78
CA ILE A 346 13.24 4.20 13.65
C ILE A 346 12.76 3.47 14.91
N ASN A 347 12.71 4.14 16.07
CA ASN A 347 12.20 3.57 17.31
C ASN A 347 10.71 3.17 17.21
N GLU A 348 9.97 3.76 16.27
CA GLU A 348 8.58 3.41 16.00
C GLU A 348 8.41 2.13 15.20
N LEU A 349 9.47 1.60 14.58
CA LEU A 349 9.46 0.31 13.89
C LEU A 349 9.61 -0.84 14.89
N GLU A 350 9.01 -1.99 14.61
CA GLU A 350 9.11 -3.16 15.50
C GLU A 350 10.41 -3.95 15.26
N TYR A 351 10.66 -4.37 14.00
CA TYR A 351 11.79 -5.22 13.63
C TYR A 351 12.96 -4.40 13.08
N LYS A 352 14.19 -4.61 13.57
CA LYS A 352 15.36 -3.82 13.15
C LYS A 352 16.60 -4.66 12.86
N THR A 353 16.40 -5.93 12.54
CA THR A 353 17.52 -6.88 12.38
C THR A 353 18.04 -6.87 10.95
N SER A 354 19.32 -7.21 10.77
CA SER A 354 19.92 -7.31 9.43
C SER A 354 19.42 -8.47 8.59
N ALA A 355 18.66 -9.39 9.17
CA ALA A 355 18.05 -10.51 8.47
C ALA A 355 16.64 -10.19 7.94
N THR A 356 16.06 -9.04 8.31
CA THR A 356 14.69 -8.65 7.94
C THR A 356 14.74 -7.64 6.81
N PRO A 357 14.43 -8.05 5.55
CA PRO A 357 14.27 -7.10 4.47
C PRO A 357 12.99 -6.30 4.66
N TYR A 358 13.07 -5.02 4.32
CA TYR A 358 11.96 -4.09 4.36
C TYR A 358 11.55 -3.63 2.95
N GLU A 359 10.26 -3.44 2.75
CA GLU A 359 9.67 -2.67 1.67
C GLU A 359 9.20 -1.31 2.21
N MET A 360 9.82 -0.22 1.75
CA MET A 360 9.30 1.13 1.90
C MET A 360 8.40 1.47 0.71
N LYS A 361 7.09 1.52 0.94
CA LYS A 361 6.09 1.88 -0.08
C LYS A 361 5.69 3.33 0.10
N LEU A 362 5.94 4.16 -0.92
CA LEU A 362 5.46 5.54 -1.01
C LEU A 362 4.19 5.55 -1.86
N LYS A 363 3.04 5.73 -1.22
CA LYS A 363 1.72 5.77 -1.86
C LYS A 363 1.29 7.23 -2.02
N PHE A 364 1.32 7.73 -3.24
CA PHE A 364 0.87 9.09 -3.56
C PHE A 364 -0.64 9.08 -3.70
N VAL A 365 -1.32 9.86 -2.86
CA VAL A 365 -2.78 9.99 -2.85
C VAL A 365 -3.17 11.13 -3.77
N HIS A 366 -3.83 10.81 -4.88
CA HIS A 366 -4.27 11.82 -5.85
C HIS A 366 -5.59 12.44 -5.43
N ALA A 367 -5.83 13.67 -5.86
CA ALA A 367 -7.06 14.40 -5.57
C ALA A 367 -8.31 13.66 -6.06
N ASN A 368 -8.24 12.92 -7.16
CA ASN A 368 -9.37 12.12 -7.62
C ASN A 368 -9.58 10.79 -6.84
N GLY A 369 -8.82 10.52 -5.77
CA GLY A 369 -8.92 9.29 -4.98
C GLY A 369 -8.12 8.10 -5.51
N SER A 370 -7.52 8.20 -6.70
CA SER A 370 -6.58 7.22 -7.21
C SER A 370 -5.26 7.25 -6.42
N ARG A 371 -4.48 6.17 -6.51
CA ARG A 371 -3.15 6.07 -5.89
C ARG A 371 -2.11 5.55 -6.88
N THR A 372 -0.88 6.01 -6.73
CA THR A 372 0.30 5.43 -7.37
C THR A 372 1.34 5.09 -6.33
N ASP A 373 1.99 3.94 -6.49
CA ASP A 373 2.90 3.38 -5.49
C ASP A 373 4.32 3.32 -6.05
N PHE A 374 5.29 3.78 -5.25
CA PHE A 374 6.72 3.56 -5.48
C PHE A 374 7.28 2.68 -4.38
N LEU A 375 8.05 1.68 -4.76
CA LEU A 375 8.59 0.66 -3.86
C LEU A 375 10.11 0.79 -3.79
N TYR A 376 10.64 0.91 -2.57
CA TYR A 376 12.08 0.85 -2.31
C TYR A 376 12.36 -0.20 -1.25
N THR A 377 13.40 -1.00 -1.45
CA THR A 377 13.82 -2.00 -0.46
C THR A 377 14.96 -1.48 0.39
N TYR A 378 14.99 -1.81 1.67
CA TYR A 378 16.13 -1.53 2.55
C TYR A 378 16.32 -2.63 3.60
N ASN A 379 17.46 -2.61 4.29
CA ASN A 379 17.75 -3.51 5.40
C ASN A 379 18.31 -2.70 6.57
N PHE A 380 18.29 -3.28 7.77
CA PHE A 380 19.11 -2.78 8.87
C PHE A 380 20.50 -3.42 8.82
N ASN A 381 21.52 -2.73 9.34
CA ASN A 381 22.85 -3.32 9.52
C ASN A 381 22.97 -4.00 10.90
N ALA A 382 24.14 -4.57 11.21
CA ALA A 382 24.41 -5.25 12.48
C ALA A 382 24.30 -4.33 13.72
N SER A 383 24.29 -3.01 13.53
CA SER A 383 24.10 -2.01 14.59
C SER A 383 22.65 -1.49 14.64
N ASN A 384 21.70 -2.16 13.98
CA ASN A 384 20.29 -1.78 13.89
C ASN A 384 20.08 -0.38 13.29
N VAL A 385 20.95 0.05 12.37
CA VAL A 385 20.80 1.29 11.59
C VAL A 385 20.29 0.95 10.19
N PRO A 386 19.26 1.63 9.67
CA PRO A 386 18.75 1.36 8.33
C PRO A 386 19.75 1.79 7.26
N VAL A 387 19.94 0.93 6.26
CA VAL A 387 20.81 1.16 5.09
C VAL A 387 19.91 1.48 3.90
N LEU A 388 19.76 2.77 3.61
CA LEU A 388 18.96 3.29 2.51
C LEU A 388 19.86 3.49 1.28
N ASP A 389 19.87 2.50 0.40
CA ASP A 389 20.64 2.53 -0.86
C ASP A 389 19.74 2.85 -2.07
N PHE A 390 18.83 3.79 -1.88
CA PHE A 390 18.00 4.37 -2.93
C PHE A 390 17.97 5.89 -2.83
N GLY A 391 17.46 6.55 -3.88
CA GLY A 391 17.47 8.02 -3.99
C GLY A 391 18.86 8.60 -4.23
N TYR A 392 19.03 9.91 -4.07
CA TYR A 392 20.25 10.69 -4.19
C TYR A 392 20.86 10.82 -2.78
N LYS A 393 22.19 10.68 -2.63
CA LYS A 393 22.87 10.95 -1.35
C LYS A 393 23.37 12.39 -1.30
N THR A 394 23.50 12.94 -0.10
CA THR A 394 23.95 14.32 0.14
C THR A 394 25.46 14.50 0.03
N ASN A 395 26.22 13.41 -0.09
CA ASN A 395 27.68 13.41 -0.07
C ASN A 395 28.32 13.15 -1.45
N TYR A 396 27.62 13.41 -2.56
CA TYR A 396 28.26 13.36 -3.86
C TYR A 396 29.42 14.35 -3.94
N LEU A 397 30.53 13.88 -4.49
CA LEU A 397 31.63 14.74 -4.87
C LEU A 397 31.12 15.76 -5.90
N SER A 398 31.52 17.02 -5.72
CA SER A 398 31.23 18.05 -6.73
C SER A 398 31.84 17.64 -8.07
N ARG A 399 31.01 17.67 -9.12
CA ARG A 399 31.42 17.39 -10.50
C ARG A 399 32.05 18.60 -11.19
N THR A 400 32.25 19.72 -10.48
CA THR A 400 32.97 20.87 -11.02
C THR A 400 34.36 20.45 -11.49
N GLY A 401 34.66 20.67 -12.77
CA GLY A 401 35.94 20.30 -13.39
C GLY A 401 36.04 18.85 -13.86
N TRP A 402 34.99 18.04 -13.72
CA TRP A 402 34.98 16.68 -14.26
C TRP A 402 34.84 16.70 -15.78
N THR A 403 35.50 15.76 -16.46
CA THR A 403 35.46 15.63 -17.91
C THR A 403 35.35 14.17 -18.35
N ILE A 404 34.91 13.94 -19.59
CA ILE A 404 34.99 12.63 -20.24
C ILE A 404 36.41 12.46 -20.80
N ALA A 405 37.22 11.63 -20.15
CA ALA A 405 38.57 11.33 -20.60
C ALA A 405 38.56 10.41 -21.84
N SER A 406 37.64 9.44 -21.87
CA SER A 406 37.38 8.63 -23.07
C SER A 406 36.00 7.97 -23.01
N SER A 407 35.51 7.51 -24.15
CA SER A 407 34.24 6.80 -24.28
C SER A 407 34.26 5.78 -25.41
N SER A 408 33.46 4.73 -25.28
CA SER A 408 33.07 3.88 -26.40
C SER A 408 32.36 4.68 -27.50
N ALA A 409 32.25 4.08 -28.69
CA ALA A 409 31.54 4.68 -29.80
C ALA A 409 30.14 5.14 -29.38
N THR A 410 29.91 6.43 -29.50
CA THR A 410 28.71 7.12 -29.01
C THR A 410 27.74 7.38 -30.16
N GLN A 411 26.44 7.37 -29.86
CA GLN A 411 25.39 7.73 -30.79
C GLN A 411 25.30 9.26 -30.99
N SER A 412 25.13 9.70 -32.24
CA SER A 412 24.87 11.10 -32.54
C SER A 412 23.58 11.59 -31.86
N GLY A 413 23.66 12.73 -31.16
CA GLY A 413 22.55 13.28 -30.35
C GLY A 413 22.52 12.80 -28.89
N ASN A 414 23.31 11.79 -28.52
CA ASN A 414 23.37 11.24 -27.16
C ASN A 414 24.83 11.15 -26.67
N PRO A 415 25.51 12.31 -26.49
CA PRO A 415 26.95 12.38 -26.26
C PRO A 415 27.35 11.82 -24.88
N ALA A 416 28.62 11.43 -24.72
CA ALA A 416 29.14 10.92 -23.45
C ALA A 416 29.10 11.98 -22.33
N THR A 417 29.17 13.26 -22.68
CA THR A 417 29.06 14.38 -21.74
C THR A 417 27.71 14.46 -21.04
N ALA A 418 26.67 13.84 -21.59
CA ALA A 418 25.35 13.81 -20.96
C ALA A 418 25.39 13.17 -19.57
N VAL A 419 26.33 12.24 -19.30
CA VAL A 419 26.41 11.60 -17.98
C VAL A 419 26.86 12.54 -16.84
N LEU A 420 27.28 13.77 -17.17
CA LEU A 420 27.81 14.76 -16.24
C LEU A 420 27.00 16.07 -16.21
N ASP A 421 25.91 16.19 -16.99
CA ASP A 421 25.22 17.46 -17.21
C ASP A 421 24.18 17.81 -16.13
N GLY A 422 23.80 16.85 -15.27
CA GLY A 422 22.86 17.07 -14.18
C GLY A 422 21.40 16.98 -14.61
N ASN A 423 21.13 16.55 -15.84
CA ASN A 423 19.81 16.45 -16.42
C ASN A 423 19.47 14.99 -16.71
N THR A 424 18.57 14.42 -15.92
CA THR A 424 18.17 13.00 -16.06
C THR A 424 17.39 12.69 -17.34
N THR A 425 16.94 13.72 -18.06
CA THR A 425 16.22 13.58 -19.33
C THR A 425 17.15 13.47 -20.54
N THR A 426 18.41 13.92 -20.41
CA THR A 426 19.48 13.65 -21.37
C THR A 426 20.21 12.36 -20.98
N PHE A 427 20.85 11.72 -21.95
CA PHE A 427 21.58 10.47 -21.70
C PHE A 427 22.61 10.22 -22.78
N TRP A 428 23.70 9.55 -22.37
CA TRP A 428 24.62 8.89 -23.28
C TRP A 428 23.98 7.59 -23.81
N HIS A 429 24.24 7.29 -25.08
CA HIS A 429 23.85 6.01 -25.67
C HIS A 429 25.01 5.45 -26.51
N SER A 430 25.30 4.16 -26.36
CA SER A 430 26.25 3.49 -27.25
C SER A 430 25.76 3.54 -28.69
N ARG A 431 26.67 3.56 -29.67
CA ARG A 431 26.25 3.71 -31.07
C ARG A 431 25.35 2.56 -31.49
N TRP A 432 24.10 2.88 -31.87
CA TRP A 432 23.10 1.89 -32.26
C TRP A 432 22.69 1.98 -33.73
N SER A 433 22.90 3.14 -34.36
CA SER A 433 22.46 3.41 -35.73
C SER A 433 23.47 2.91 -36.77
N THR A 434 24.49 3.71 -37.08
CA THR A 434 25.51 3.39 -38.09
C THR A 434 26.67 2.64 -37.47
N ASN A 435 27.04 1.46 -37.98
CA ASN A 435 28.09 0.60 -37.43
C ASN A 435 27.93 0.38 -35.91
N PRO A 436 26.83 -0.28 -35.50
CA PRO A 436 26.55 -0.52 -34.09
C PRO A 436 27.68 -1.31 -33.44
N VAL A 437 28.00 -0.96 -32.20
CA VAL A 437 29.04 -1.62 -31.42
C VAL A 437 28.42 -2.50 -30.33
N SER A 438 29.03 -3.66 -30.09
CA SER A 438 28.66 -4.57 -29.01
C SER A 438 29.43 -4.28 -27.73
N TYR A 439 28.93 -4.79 -26.61
CA TYR A 439 29.65 -4.81 -25.34
C TYR A 439 31.03 -5.51 -25.47
N PRO A 440 32.01 -5.14 -24.64
CA PRO A 440 31.92 -4.18 -23.54
C PRO A 440 31.90 -2.71 -24.01
N HIS A 441 31.07 -1.90 -23.36
CA HIS A 441 31.06 -0.44 -23.54
C HIS A 441 31.77 0.21 -22.36
N ASN A 442 32.54 1.28 -22.59
CA ASN A 442 33.21 1.97 -21.50
C ASN A 442 33.07 3.50 -21.55
N LEU A 443 33.06 4.10 -20.37
CA LEU A 443 33.23 5.54 -20.15
C LEU A 443 34.32 5.72 -19.10
N VAL A 444 35.27 6.62 -19.38
CA VAL A 444 36.30 7.04 -18.42
C VAL A 444 36.07 8.49 -18.07
N ILE A 445 35.93 8.75 -16.77
CA ILE A 445 35.66 10.08 -16.22
C ILE A 445 36.93 10.55 -15.49
N ASP A 446 37.47 11.71 -15.86
CA ASP A 446 38.50 12.40 -15.07
C ASP A 446 37.80 13.35 -14.09
N MET A 447 38.01 13.14 -12.79
CA MET A 447 37.48 14.01 -11.73
C MET A 447 38.33 15.28 -11.51
N GLY A 448 39.40 15.47 -12.28
CA GLY A 448 40.30 16.62 -12.27
C GLY A 448 41.38 16.57 -11.19
N ALA A 449 41.18 15.80 -10.12
CA ALA A 449 42.15 15.56 -9.06
C ALA A 449 41.91 14.20 -8.40
N VAL A 450 42.91 13.70 -7.67
CA VAL A 450 42.73 12.51 -6.82
C VAL A 450 41.76 12.86 -5.69
N LYS A 451 40.69 12.06 -5.54
CA LYS A 451 39.65 12.20 -4.54
C LYS A 451 39.50 10.90 -3.75
N ALA A 452 39.06 11.02 -2.50
CA ALA A 452 38.58 9.90 -1.71
C ALA A 452 37.18 9.50 -2.20
N VAL A 453 37.03 8.26 -2.69
CA VAL A 453 35.80 7.72 -3.28
C VAL A 453 35.43 6.42 -2.58
N ASN A 454 34.24 6.37 -2.02
CA ASN A 454 33.63 5.18 -1.43
C ASN A 454 32.79 4.39 -2.46
N GLY A 455 32.23 5.09 -3.44
CA GLY A 455 31.34 4.48 -4.41
C GLY A 455 31.03 5.33 -5.64
N ILE A 456 30.35 4.70 -6.59
CA ILE A 456 29.80 5.34 -7.79
C ILE A 456 28.28 5.26 -7.73
N ALA A 457 27.59 6.37 -8.00
CA ALA A 457 26.15 6.38 -8.17
C ALA A 457 25.78 6.50 -9.65
N TRP A 458 24.79 5.72 -10.06
CA TRP A 458 24.47 5.45 -11.45
C TRP A 458 22.99 5.67 -11.74
N LYS A 459 22.68 6.55 -12.70
CA LYS A 459 21.32 6.80 -13.17
C LYS A 459 21.11 6.17 -14.54
N HIS A 460 20.17 5.24 -14.64
CA HIS A 460 19.64 4.80 -15.93
C HIS A 460 18.82 5.91 -16.59
N ARG A 461 18.64 5.80 -17.90
CA ARG A 461 17.79 6.71 -18.69
C ARG A 461 16.39 6.81 -18.07
N GLU A 462 15.90 8.04 -17.92
CA GLU A 462 14.55 8.28 -17.43
C GLU A 462 13.47 7.76 -18.41
N GLY A 463 12.38 7.21 -17.86
CA GLY A 463 11.21 6.78 -18.62
C GLY A 463 11.34 5.48 -19.43
N SER A 464 12.48 4.78 -19.42
CA SER A 464 12.61 3.46 -20.09
C SER A 464 13.74 2.60 -19.55
N THR A 465 13.44 1.35 -19.16
CA THR A 465 14.44 0.34 -18.73
C THR A 465 15.14 -0.34 -19.91
N ARG A 466 14.79 0.03 -21.15
CA ARG A 466 15.48 -0.43 -22.35
C ARG A 466 16.93 0.06 -22.33
N ARG A 467 17.88 -0.84 -22.60
CA ARG A 467 19.34 -0.61 -22.55
C ARG A 467 19.86 -0.24 -21.15
N ALA A 468 19.09 -0.53 -20.11
CA ALA A 468 19.57 -0.44 -18.73
C ALA A 468 20.72 -1.45 -18.56
N VAL A 469 21.90 -0.96 -18.23
CA VAL A 469 23.08 -1.78 -17.95
C VAL A 469 22.78 -2.72 -16.78
N LYS A 470 23.06 -4.02 -16.94
CA LYS A 470 22.88 -5.02 -15.90
C LYS A 470 24.17 -5.23 -15.13
N THR A 471 25.23 -5.60 -15.82
CA THR A 471 26.53 -5.88 -15.20
C THR A 471 27.56 -4.83 -15.61
N VAL A 472 28.26 -4.27 -14.64
CA VAL A 472 29.33 -3.27 -14.84
C VAL A 472 30.52 -3.58 -13.94
N GLU A 473 31.71 -3.48 -14.49
CA GLU A 473 32.96 -3.45 -13.75
C GLU A 473 33.37 -2.00 -13.51
N ILE A 474 33.72 -1.66 -12.26
CA ILE A 474 34.25 -0.35 -11.90
C ILE A 474 35.75 -0.46 -11.69
N LEU A 475 36.52 0.36 -12.41
CA LEU A 475 37.96 0.47 -12.26
C LEU A 475 38.34 1.90 -11.86
N GLY A 476 39.44 2.05 -11.12
CA GLY A 476 40.00 3.36 -10.77
C GLY A 476 41.47 3.50 -11.14
N SER A 477 41.89 4.75 -11.32
CA SER A 477 43.26 5.14 -11.62
C SER A 477 43.57 6.51 -11.05
N THR A 478 44.83 6.77 -10.71
CA THR A 478 45.34 8.09 -10.32
C THR A 478 46.04 8.82 -11.47
N ASP A 479 46.47 8.10 -12.51
CA ASP A 479 47.27 8.62 -13.63
C ASP A 479 46.53 8.59 -14.99
N GLY A 480 45.40 7.90 -15.08
CA GLY A 480 44.60 7.78 -16.29
C GLY A 480 45.12 6.74 -17.29
N VAL A 481 46.15 5.99 -16.90
CA VAL A 481 46.80 4.97 -17.74
C VAL A 481 46.67 3.60 -17.08
N ASN A 482 47.02 3.50 -15.81
CA ASN A 482 47.00 2.25 -15.04
C ASN A 482 45.68 2.16 -14.26
N PHE A 483 44.79 1.27 -14.69
CA PHE A 483 43.50 1.05 -14.04
C PHE A 483 43.50 -0.24 -13.22
N THR A 484 43.03 -0.12 -11.97
CA THR A 484 42.82 -1.24 -11.05
C THR A 484 41.32 -1.52 -10.94
N SER A 485 40.91 -2.78 -11.11
CA SER A 485 39.53 -3.20 -10.92
C SER A 485 39.15 -3.17 -9.43
N TYR A 486 37.97 -2.63 -9.13
CA TYR A 486 37.35 -2.67 -7.80
C TYR A 486 36.17 -3.64 -7.71
N GLY A 487 35.95 -4.43 -8.76
CA GLY A 487 34.94 -5.47 -8.80
C GLY A 487 33.88 -5.28 -9.87
N THR A 488 33.05 -6.31 -10.00
CA THR A 488 31.90 -6.36 -10.91
C THR A 488 30.62 -6.29 -10.11
N PHE A 489 29.69 -5.45 -10.55
CA PHE A 489 28.46 -5.13 -9.84
C PHE A 489 27.25 -5.36 -10.75
N THR A 490 26.13 -5.73 -10.15
CA THR A 490 24.84 -5.85 -10.84
C THR A 490 23.96 -4.68 -10.45
N LEU A 491 23.54 -3.87 -11.43
CA LEU A 491 22.62 -2.76 -11.24
C LEU A 491 21.18 -3.26 -11.29
N SER A 492 20.27 -2.60 -10.58
CA SER A 492 18.84 -2.90 -10.62
C SER A 492 18.23 -2.53 -11.97
N ASN A 493 17.22 -3.29 -12.39
CA ASN A 493 16.45 -2.99 -13.61
C ASN A 493 15.38 -1.92 -13.33
N SER A 494 15.79 -0.74 -12.87
CA SER A 494 14.90 0.36 -12.50
C SER A 494 15.39 1.70 -13.04
N ASN A 495 14.47 2.58 -13.43
CA ASN A 495 14.80 3.96 -13.78
C ASN A 495 14.54 4.94 -12.63
N ASP A 496 14.02 4.44 -11.51
CA ASP A 496 13.69 5.25 -10.35
C ASP A 496 14.93 5.39 -9.44
N GLY A 497 15.22 6.61 -8.99
CA GLY A 497 16.37 6.86 -8.11
C GLY A 497 17.74 6.57 -8.75
N MET A 498 18.73 6.26 -7.92
CA MET A 498 20.11 5.93 -8.31
C MET A 498 20.43 4.49 -7.95
N ASN A 499 21.28 3.84 -8.73
CA ASN A 499 21.97 2.62 -8.35
C ASN A 499 23.28 2.98 -7.64
N TYR A 500 23.53 2.39 -6.48
CA TYR A 500 24.75 2.62 -5.71
C TYR A 500 25.71 1.45 -5.82
N ILE A 501 26.94 1.75 -6.23
CA ILE A 501 28.04 0.80 -6.30
C ILE A 501 29.02 1.13 -5.18
N ASN A 502 29.04 0.31 -4.13
CA ASN A 502 29.98 0.44 -3.02
C ASN A 502 31.29 -0.30 -3.32
N LEU A 503 32.43 0.37 -3.20
CA LEU A 503 33.76 -0.19 -3.50
C LEU A 503 34.40 -0.94 -2.32
N GLY A 504 33.64 -1.18 -1.24
CA GLY A 504 34.13 -1.90 -0.06
C GLY A 504 35.17 -1.11 0.73
N GLY A 505 34.99 0.22 0.81
CA GLY A 505 35.86 1.15 1.53
C GLY A 505 36.41 2.27 0.65
N THR A 506 36.96 3.31 1.28
CA THR A 506 37.48 4.49 0.59
C THR A 506 38.68 4.18 -0.28
N LYS A 507 38.64 4.61 -1.55
CA LYS A 507 39.71 4.49 -2.55
C LYS A 507 40.18 5.87 -2.98
N ASN A 508 41.47 6.02 -3.29
CA ASN A 508 42.01 7.26 -3.86
C ASN A 508 41.98 7.16 -5.40
N ILE A 509 41.07 7.90 -6.03
CA ILE A 509 40.80 7.81 -7.47
C ILE A 509 40.86 9.21 -8.08
N ARG A 510 41.48 9.37 -9.25
CA ARG A 510 41.28 10.55 -10.11
C ARG A 510 40.40 10.21 -11.30
N TYR A 511 40.66 9.07 -11.94
CA TYR A 511 39.89 8.56 -13.07
C TYR A 511 39.13 7.32 -12.66
N PHE A 512 37.83 7.29 -12.88
CA PHE A 512 37.08 6.03 -12.80
C PHE A 512 36.60 5.61 -14.19
N LYS A 513 36.65 4.30 -14.43
CA LYS A 513 36.17 3.67 -15.66
C LYS A 513 34.97 2.81 -15.33
N ALA A 514 33.85 3.12 -15.97
CA ALA A 514 32.66 2.29 -16.01
C ALA A 514 32.76 1.34 -17.21
N ASN A 515 33.17 0.10 -16.99
CA ASN A 515 33.28 -0.94 -18.01
C ASN A 515 32.01 -1.80 -18.01
N MET A 516 31.04 -1.44 -18.84
CA MET A 516 29.74 -2.10 -18.93
C MET A 516 29.86 -3.40 -19.71
N ILE A 517 29.26 -4.47 -19.19
CA ILE A 517 29.43 -5.84 -19.71
C ILE A 517 28.19 -6.32 -20.45
N ASN A 518 26.98 -6.02 -19.96
CA ASN A 518 25.71 -6.39 -20.60
C ASN A 518 24.54 -5.52 -20.13
N ALA A 519 23.37 -5.68 -20.77
CA ALA A 519 22.11 -5.01 -20.45
C ALA A 519 21.04 -5.99 -19.93
N TRP A 520 20.07 -5.47 -19.18
CA TRP A 520 18.91 -6.24 -18.72
C TRP A 520 18.00 -6.70 -19.85
N ASP A 521 17.92 -5.93 -20.93
CA ASP A 521 17.09 -6.25 -22.10
C ASP A 521 17.76 -7.22 -23.09
N GLY A 522 18.96 -7.72 -22.77
CA GLY A 522 19.72 -8.66 -23.59
C GLY A 522 20.27 -8.07 -24.89
N THR A 523 20.06 -6.77 -25.15
CA THR A 523 20.58 -6.12 -26.36
C THR A 523 22.06 -5.75 -26.21
N GLN A 524 22.72 -5.47 -27.33
CA GLN A 524 24.14 -5.08 -27.36
C GLN A 524 24.41 -3.62 -26.96
N PHE A 525 23.39 -2.89 -26.49
CA PHE A 525 23.42 -1.44 -26.33
C PHE A 525 23.31 -1.02 -24.87
N ALA A 526 23.91 0.14 -24.55
CA ALA A 526 23.87 0.75 -23.22
C ALA A 526 23.34 2.19 -23.29
N ALA A 527 22.55 2.58 -22.29
CA ALA A 527 22.15 3.98 -22.08
C ALA A 527 22.32 4.39 -20.61
N ILE A 528 22.83 5.60 -20.38
CA ILE A 528 23.15 6.14 -19.05
C ILE A 528 22.77 7.61 -19.02
N ALA A 529 21.97 8.01 -18.03
CA ALA A 529 21.62 9.42 -17.83
C ALA A 529 22.69 10.15 -17.04
N GLU A 530 23.14 9.62 -15.90
CA GLU A 530 24.07 10.33 -15.01
C GLU A 530 25.02 9.38 -14.27
N LEU A 531 26.24 9.88 -14.00
CA LEU A 531 27.23 9.26 -13.12
C LEU A 531 27.72 10.25 -12.06
N TYR A 532 27.89 9.76 -10.83
CA TYR A 532 28.44 10.49 -9.68
C TYR A 532 29.41 9.60 -8.89
N ALA A 533 30.25 10.21 -8.05
CA ALA A 533 31.04 9.50 -7.02
C ALA A 533 30.72 10.09 -5.64
N TYR A 534 30.84 9.29 -4.58
CA TYR A 534 30.59 9.66 -3.18
C TYR A 534 31.51 8.94 -2.20
#